data_AF-K9UIZ5-F1
#
_entry.id   AF-K9UIZ5-F1
#
_cell.length_a   1.000
_cell.length_b   1.000
_cell.length_c   1.000
_cell.angle_alpha   90.00
_cell.angle_beta   90.00
_cell.angle_gamma   90.00
#
_symmetry.space_group_name_H-M   'P 1'
#
loop_
_entity.id
_entity.type
_entity.pdbx_description
1 polymer ?
#
loop_
_entity_poly.entity_id
_entity_poly.type
_entity_poly.pdbx_seq_one_letter_code
_entity_poly.pdbx_strand_id
1 'polypeptide(L)'
;MKKLFGIIVATAVIFAPLAAQAGPLQNRIDRQEQRIYKGVRNGSISPREYRHLDRRVDNIEAARLRAIRSGGKLTKYEQRRLNQRLNNTSRSIYRAKHN
;
A
#
# COMPACT_ATOMS: atom_id res chain seq x y z
N MET A 1 30.17 -51.45 15.29
CA MET A 1 30.99 -50.74 16.30
C MET A 1 31.96 -49.86 15.51
N LYS A 2 32.00 -48.52 15.58
CA LYS A 2 31.78 -47.54 16.64
C LYS A 2 31.12 -46.28 16.04
N LYS A 3 30.28 -45.60 16.84
CA LYS A 3 29.57 -44.35 16.54
C LYS A 3 30.48 -43.15 16.82
N LEU A 4 30.44 -42.11 15.98
CA LEU A 4 30.91 -40.74 16.28
C LEU A 4 29.96 -39.80 15.50
N PHE A 5 28.95 -39.17 16.11
CA PHE A 5 29.01 -37.85 16.79
C PHE A 5 29.91 -36.88 16.00
N GLY A 6 29.46 -35.83 15.31
CA GLY A 6 28.25 -35.03 15.40
C GLY A 6 28.72 -33.57 15.29
N ILE A 7 28.15 -32.79 14.38
CA ILE A 7 28.01 -31.31 14.43
C ILE A 7 27.02 -31.01 13.30
N ILE A 8 25.74 -30.87 13.65
CA ILE A 8 24.76 -30.20 12.79
C ILE A 8 24.88 -28.73 13.17
N VAL A 9 25.60 -27.95 12.37
CA VAL A 9 25.51 -26.48 12.46
C VAL A 9 24.15 -26.11 11.89
N ALA A 10 23.14 -26.06 12.76
CA ALA A 10 21.86 -25.48 12.42
C ALA A 10 22.02 -23.96 12.34
N THR A 11 22.40 -23.45 11.17
CA THR A 11 22.25 -22.02 10.86
C THR A 11 20.76 -21.71 10.82
N ALA A 12 20.22 -21.25 11.95
CA ALA A 12 18.91 -20.65 12.02
C ALA A 12 18.96 -19.34 11.23
N VAL A 13 18.57 -19.37 9.96
CA VAL A 13 18.23 -18.16 9.22
C VAL A 13 16.96 -17.61 9.87
N ILE A 14 17.13 -16.61 10.74
CA ILE A 14 16.02 -15.86 11.30
C ILE A 14 15.38 -15.12 10.11
N PHE A 15 14.34 -15.72 9.54
CA PHE A 15 13.52 -15.08 8.52
C PHE A 15 12.68 -14.03 9.23
N ALA A 16 13.22 -12.81 9.38
CA ALA A 16 12.46 -11.69 9.87
C ALA A 16 11.31 -11.43 8.87
N PRO A 17 10.03 -11.45 9.30
CA PRO A 17 8.94 -11.12 8.41
C PRO A 17 9.07 -9.64 8.01
N LEU A 18 9.47 -9.38 6.76
CA LEU A 18 9.55 -8.04 6.16
C LEU A 18 8.18 -7.33 6.04
N ALA A 19 7.10 -7.92 6.56
CA ALA A 19 5.74 -7.40 6.42
C ALA A 19 5.41 -6.20 7.34
N ALA A 20 6.27 -5.85 8.29
CA ALA A 20 5.87 -4.96 9.40
C ALA A 20 6.18 -3.47 9.21
N GLN A 21 6.26 -2.90 8.00
CA GLN A 21 6.46 -1.45 7.86
C GLN A 21 5.62 -0.77 6.76
N ALA A 22 4.38 -1.23 6.57
CA ALA A 22 3.36 -0.42 5.91
C ALA A 22 3.00 0.77 6.83
N GLY A 23 3.73 1.90 6.70
CA GLY A 23 3.45 3.12 7.46
C GLY A 23 2.02 3.63 7.23
N PRO A 24 1.51 4.58 8.05
CA PRO A 24 0.09 4.98 8.05
C PRO A 24 -0.49 5.38 6.68
N LEU A 25 0.35 5.89 5.77
CA LEU A 25 -0.04 6.22 4.39
C LEU A 25 -0.33 4.99 3.53
N GLN A 26 0.44 3.91 3.66
CA GLN A 26 0.21 2.66 2.91
C GLN A 26 -1.17 2.11 3.28
N ASN A 27 -1.46 1.98 4.57
CA ASN A 27 -2.77 1.52 5.04
C ASN A 27 -3.93 2.37 4.51
N ARG A 28 -3.69 3.65 4.19
CA ARG A 28 -4.71 4.50 3.56
C ARG A 28 -4.84 4.24 2.07
N ILE A 29 -3.74 4.01 1.35
CA ILE A 29 -3.71 3.62 -0.05
C ILE A 29 -4.48 2.31 -0.23
N ASP A 30 -4.13 1.26 0.52
CA ASP A 30 -4.78 -0.05 0.47
C ASP A 30 -6.29 0.05 0.71
N ARG A 31 -6.70 0.89 1.67
CA ARG A 31 -8.12 1.15 1.94
C ARG A 31 -8.85 1.84 0.77
N GLN A 32 -8.18 2.70 0.00
CA GLN A 32 -8.81 3.28 -1.20
C GLN A 32 -9.00 2.21 -2.28
N GLU A 33 -7.98 1.39 -2.53
CA GLU A 33 -8.05 0.30 -3.51
C GLU A 33 -9.16 -0.68 -3.16
N GLN A 34 -9.22 -1.13 -1.90
CA GLN A 34 -10.29 -2.01 -1.44
C GLN A 34 -11.69 -1.41 -1.66
N ARG A 35 -11.87 -0.10 -1.43
CA ARG A 35 -13.15 0.58 -1.68
C ARG A 35 -13.48 0.64 -3.17
N ILE A 36 -12.47 0.87 -4.01
CA ILE A 36 -12.60 0.87 -5.46
C ILE A 36 -13.00 -0.54 -5.94
N TYR A 37 -12.26 -1.58 -5.57
CA TYR A 37 -12.55 -2.97 -5.94
C TYR A 37 -13.91 -3.43 -5.44
N LYS A 38 -14.29 -3.09 -4.20
CA LYS A 38 -15.64 -3.40 -3.70
C LYS A 38 -16.73 -2.71 -4.53
N GLY A 39 -16.48 -1.45 -4.94
CA GLY A 39 -17.39 -0.69 -5.79
C GLY A 39 -17.53 -1.29 -7.20
N VAL A 40 -16.44 -1.77 -7.79
CA VAL A 40 -16.48 -2.48 -9.07
C VAL A 40 -17.24 -3.80 -8.92
N ARG A 41 -16.91 -4.58 -7.89
CA ARG A 41 -17.52 -5.90 -7.65
C ARG A 41 -19.04 -5.82 -7.42
N ASN A 42 -19.53 -4.77 -6.78
CA ASN A 42 -20.96 -4.60 -6.52
C ASN A 42 -21.67 -3.71 -7.55
N GLY A 43 -20.98 -3.29 -8.63
CA GLY A 43 -21.54 -2.48 -9.70
C GLY A 43 -21.71 -0.99 -9.40
N SER A 44 -21.38 -0.52 -8.19
CA SER A 44 -21.46 0.92 -7.85
C SER A 44 -20.33 1.77 -8.42
N ILE A 45 -19.31 1.17 -9.04
CA ILE A 45 -18.25 1.89 -9.76
C ILE A 45 -18.16 1.29 -11.16
N SER A 46 -18.36 2.12 -12.18
CA SER A 46 -18.22 1.70 -13.58
C SER A 46 -16.76 1.40 -13.96
N PRO A 47 -16.50 0.61 -15.02
CA PRO A 47 -15.13 0.38 -15.50
C PRO A 47 -14.37 1.66 -15.87
N ARG A 48 -15.09 2.70 -16.33
CA ARG A 48 -14.50 4.01 -16.65
C ARG A 48 -14.07 4.76 -15.38
N GLU A 49 -14.92 4.76 -14.36
CA GLU A 49 -14.60 5.37 -13.06
C GLU A 49 -13.48 4.61 -12.35
N TYR A 50 -13.49 3.27 -12.41
CA TYR A 50 -12.40 2.42 -11.92
C TYR A 50 -11.05 2.91 -12.44
N ARG A 51 -10.88 2.96 -13.77
CA ARG A 51 -9.62 3.41 -14.40
C ARG A 51 -9.19 4.80 -13.95
N HIS A 52 -10.14 5.71 -13.70
CA HIS A 52 -9.81 7.05 -13.21
C HIS A 52 -9.39 7.06 -11.74
N LEU A 53 -10.09 6.30 -10.89
CA LEU A 53 -9.83 6.24 -9.46
C LEU A 53 -8.54 5.47 -9.15
N ASP A 54 -8.33 4.35 -9.81
CA ASP A 54 -7.16 3.47 -9.73
C ASP A 54 -5.88 4.26 -10.08
N ARG A 55 -5.86 4.89 -11.26
CA ARG A 55 -4.76 5.77 -11.68
C ARG A 55 -4.48 6.90 -10.66
N ARG A 56 -5.48 7.39 -9.94
CA ARG A 56 -5.26 8.42 -8.91
C ARG A 56 -4.59 7.85 -7.66
N VAL A 57 -4.90 6.63 -7.29
CA VAL A 57 -4.25 5.92 -6.18
C VAL A 57 -2.81 5.59 -6.56
N ASP A 58 -2.57 5.04 -7.75
CA ASP A 58 -1.22 4.74 -8.26
C ASP A 58 -0.31 5.97 -8.26
N ASN A 59 -0.85 7.11 -8.72
CA ASN A 59 -0.09 8.36 -8.74
C ASN A 59 0.27 8.88 -7.33
N ILE A 60 -0.50 8.50 -6.31
CA ILE A 60 -0.19 8.83 -4.91
C ILE A 60 0.88 7.87 -4.39
N GLU A 61 0.76 6.57 -4.67
CA GLU A 61 1.75 5.57 -4.30
C GLU A 61 3.11 5.85 -4.94
N ALA A 62 3.14 6.08 -6.26
CA ALA A 62 4.35 6.44 -6.97
C ALA A 62 5.01 7.70 -6.40
N ALA A 63 4.22 8.69 -5.98
CA ALA A 63 4.75 9.88 -5.32
C ALA A 63 5.32 9.59 -3.92
N ARG A 64 4.67 8.71 -3.15
CA ARG A 64 5.20 8.23 -1.86
C ARG A 64 6.53 7.50 -2.04
N LEU A 65 6.60 6.58 -3.00
CA LEU A 65 7.81 5.81 -3.30
C LEU A 65 8.95 6.71 -3.77
N ARG A 66 8.67 7.68 -4.65
CA ARG A 66 9.68 8.66 -5.09
C ARG A 66 10.25 9.46 -3.92
N ALA A 67 9.39 9.98 -3.04
CA ALA A 67 9.82 10.75 -1.87
C ALA A 67 10.68 9.92 -0.89
N ILE A 68 10.28 8.67 -0.65
CA ILE A 68 11.09 7.73 0.17
C ILE A 68 12.43 7.45 -0.52
N ARG A 69 12.46 7.26 -1.84
CA ARG A 69 13.69 6.98 -2.59
C ARG A 69 14.66 8.16 -2.60
N SER A 70 14.16 9.40 -2.63
CA SER A 70 15.01 10.60 -2.65
C SER A 70 15.53 11.01 -1.27
N GLY A 71 14.77 10.78 -0.20
CA GLY A 71 15.08 11.30 1.14
C GLY A 71 15.14 10.26 2.26
N GLY A 72 15.05 8.96 1.93
CA GLY A 72 15.01 7.83 2.88
C GLY A 72 13.69 7.68 3.64
N LYS A 73 12.98 8.79 3.89
CA LYS A 73 11.67 8.82 4.56
C LYS A 73 10.85 10.01 4.08
N LEU A 74 9.55 9.95 4.36
CA LEU A 74 8.65 11.09 4.10
C LEU A 74 8.87 12.18 5.14
N THR A 75 9.05 13.41 4.67
CA THR A 75 8.95 14.62 5.51
C THR A 75 7.50 14.86 5.94
N LYS A 76 7.31 15.66 7.01
CA LYS A 76 5.97 16.06 7.47
C LYS A 76 5.17 16.78 6.36
N TYR A 77 5.84 17.58 5.55
CA TYR A 77 5.23 18.30 4.43
C TYR A 77 4.73 17.33 3.34
N GLU A 78 5.56 16.38 2.91
CA GLU A 78 5.18 15.36 1.92
C GLU A 78 4.05 14.49 2.43
N GLN A 79 4.12 14.08 3.70
CA GLN A 79 3.06 13.31 4.34
C GLN A 79 1.73 14.06 4.33
N ARG A 80 1.72 15.37 4.66
CA ARG A 80 0.53 16.22 4.59
C ARG A 80 -0.02 16.31 3.17
N ARG A 81 0.85 16.53 2.19
CA ARG A 81 0.46 16.63 0.77
C ARG A 81 -0.15 15.32 0.26
N LEU A 82 0.45 14.18 0.56
CA LEU A 82 -0.09 12.86 0.20
C LEU A 82 -1.43 12.59 0.91
N ASN A 83 -1.55 12.94 2.18
CA ASN A 83 -2.80 12.82 2.93
C ASN A 83 -3.93 13.65 2.33
N GLN A 84 -3.65 14.88 1.87
CA GLN A 84 -4.64 15.72 1.19
C GLN A 84 -5.08 15.10 -0.15
N ARG A 85 -4.14 14.56 -0.93
CA ARG A 85 -4.45 13.84 -2.16
C ARG A 85 -5.33 12.62 -1.89
N LEU A 86 -5.04 11.84 -0.85
CA LEU A 86 -5.86 10.71 -0.43
C LEU A 86 -7.26 11.14 0.03
N ASN A 87 -7.41 12.30 0.69
CA ASN A 87 -8.73 12.84 1.06
C ASN A 87 -9.54 13.19 -0.18
N ASN A 88 -8.93 13.83 -1.18
CA ASN A 88 -9.59 14.17 -2.43
C ASN A 88 -9.99 12.91 -3.23
N THR A 89 -9.11 11.91 -3.29
CA THR A 89 -9.44 10.61 -3.89
C THR A 89 -10.55 9.90 -3.13
N SER A 90 -10.56 9.95 -1.79
CA SER A 90 -11.64 9.39 -0.97
C SER A 90 -13.01 9.97 -1.31
N ARG A 91 -13.09 11.29 -1.52
CA ARG A 91 -14.31 11.99 -1.94
C ARG A 91 -14.75 11.57 -3.34
N SER A 92 -13.80 11.41 -4.27
CA SER A 92 -14.11 10.93 -5.62
C SER A 92 -14.62 9.48 -5.63
N ILE A 93 -14.06 8.60 -4.80
CA ILE A 93 -14.57 7.24 -4.60
C ILE A 93 -15.99 7.27 -4.01
N TYR A 94 -16.24 8.16 -3.04
CA TYR A 94 -17.58 8.32 -2.49
C TYR A 94 -18.59 8.74 -3.56
N ARG A 95 -18.27 9.75 -4.37
CA ARG A 95 -19.15 10.20 -5.46
C ARG A 95 -19.41 9.08 -6.45
N ALA A 96 -18.36 8.43 -6.96
CA ALA A 96 -18.50 7.31 -7.90
C ALA A 96 -19.47 6.24 -7.40
N LYS A 97 -19.37 5.86 -6.12
CA LYS A 97 -20.25 4.86 -5.49
C LYS A 97 -21.73 5.25 -5.36
N HIS A 98 -22.08 6.52 -5.52
CA HIS A 98 -23.45 7.05 -5.33
C HIS A 98 -23.93 7.86 -6.55
N ASN A 99 -23.22 7.78 -7.67
CA ASN A 99 -23.64 8.39 -8.93
C ASN A 99 -24.70 7.55 -9.64
#